data_AF-A0A8J1MZ46-F1
#
_entry.id   AF-A0A8J1MZ46-F1
#
_cell.length_a   1.000
_cell.length_b   1.000
_cell.length_c   1.000
_cell.angle_alpha   90.00
_cell.angle_beta   90.00
_cell.angle_gamma   90.00
#
_symmetry.space_group_name_H-M   'P 1'
#
loop_
_entity.id
_entity.type
_entity.pdbx_description
1 polymer ?
#
loop_
_entity_poly.entity_id
_entity_poly.type
_entity_poly.pdbx_seq_one_letter_code
_entity_poly.pdbx_strand_id
1 'polypeptide(L)'
;MLHTVPCPPDNITTSIYHASVKPQEVKVSWASSHCGTEYMATVQGGIKNNPDSLFTLESYWTPYMEFYIPVPCSSSFNATVVARNGAGESYPSLPVQGFTAPCSPQVNVPEVSGATMRISWLESVNAEKYKVLNAAANATLCETTSLACDIPFTETDLLVIAVNPSGESNPSILSDYNRSSTP
;
A
#
# COMPACT_ATOMS: atom_id res chain seq x y z
N MET A 1 16.85 38.99 20.28
CA MET A 1 15.73 38.04 20.49
C MET A 1 16.33 36.66 20.65
N LEU A 2 16.02 35.94 21.73
CA LEU A 2 16.35 34.52 21.83
C LEU A 2 15.28 33.78 21.04
N HIS A 3 15.67 33.13 19.94
CA HIS A 3 14.77 32.20 19.27
C HIS A 3 15.02 30.83 19.89
N THR A 4 13.96 30.14 20.32
CA THR A 4 14.04 28.73 20.75
C THR A 4 13.61 27.83 19.61
N VAL A 5 14.12 26.61 19.59
CA VAL A 5 13.68 25.59 18.63
C VAL A 5 12.18 25.30 18.80
N PRO A 6 11.46 24.91 17.73
CA PRO A 6 10.04 24.56 17.83
C PRO A 6 9.78 23.34 18.71
N CYS A 7 8.55 23.19 19.16
CA CYS A 7 8.08 21.92 19.72
C CYS A 7 7.86 20.88 18.61
N PRO A 8 7.97 19.57 18.91
CA PRO A 8 7.55 18.53 17.97
C PRO A 8 6.09 18.72 17.54
N PRO A 9 5.74 18.46 16.27
CA PRO A 9 4.34 18.45 15.82
C PRO A 9 3.51 17.37 16.52
N ASP A 10 2.26 17.72 16.86
CA ASP A 10 1.27 16.82 17.46
C ASP A 10 0.16 16.43 16.46
N ASN A 11 -0.74 15.53 16.87
CA ASN A 11 -1.91 15.08 16.11
C ASN A 11 -1.58 14.56 14.71
N ILE A 12 -0.51 13.78 14.61
CA ILE A 12 -0.09 13.18 13.36
C ILE A 12 -1.06 12.08 12.95
N THR A 13 -1.36 12.03 11.67
CA THR A 13 -2.25 11.06 11.06
C THR A 13 -1.68 10.60 9.73
N THR A 14 -1.98 9.35 9.37
CA THR A 14 -1.57 8.76 8.10
C THR A 14 -2.77 8.14 7.41
N SER A 15 -2.89 8.35 6.10
CA SER A 15 -3.92 7.68 5.28
C SER A 15 -3.39 7.42 3.87
N ILE A 16 -4.00 6.48 3.15
CA ILE A 16 -3.72 6.32 1.71
C ILE A 16 -4.54 7.37 0.96
N TYR A 17 -3.86 8.23 0.18
CA TYR A 17 -4.52 9.35 -0.50
C TYR A 17 -5.58 8.86 -1.50
N HIS A 18 -5.20 7.95 -2.39
CA HIS A 18 -6.11 7.26 -3.30
C HIS A 18 -5.66 5.82 -3.52
N ALA A 19 -6.57 4.86 -3.31
CA ALA A 19 -6.30 3.44 -3.57
C ALA A 19 -6.01 3.16 -5.06
N SER A 20 -6.44 4.04 -5.98
CA SER A 20 -6.22 3.91 -7.42
C SER A 20 -4.88 4.44 -7.90
N VAL A 21 -4.25 5.40 -7.19
CA VAL A 21 -2.96 6.00 -7.60
C VAL A 21 -1.83 4.98 -7.42
N LYS A 22 -0.89 4.97 -8.38
CA LYS A 22 0.27 4.08 -8.43
C LYS A 22 1.52 4.87 -8.79
N PRO A 23 2.60 4.83 -7.97
CA PRO A 23 2.75 4.11 -6.69
C PRO A 23 1.75 4.58 -5.61
N GLN A 24 1.57 3.80 -4.54
CA GLN A 24 0.67 4.20 -3.46
C GLN A 24 1.26 5.38 -2.70
N GLU A 25 0.44 6.41 -2.46
CA GLU A 25 0.85 7.60 -1.73
C GLU A 25 0.26 7.60 -0.33
N VAL A 26 1.15 7.63 0.66
CA VAL A 26 0.80 7.84 2.06
C VAL A 26 0.73 9.34 2.29
N LYS A 27 -0.47 9.82 2.59
CA LYS A 27 -0.68 11.15 3.14
C LYS A 27 -0.25 11.14 4.61
N VAL A 28 0.67 12.02 4.97
CA VAL A 28 1.03 12.34 6.35
C VAL A 28 0.50 13.74 6.64
N SER A 29 -0.27 13.91 7.71
CA SER A 29 -0.80 15.22 8.15
C SER A 29 -0.61 15.43 9.64
N TRP A 30 -0.41 16.68 10.06
CA TRP A 30 -0.08 17.04 11.43
C TRP A 30 -0.71 18.38 11.85
N ALA A 31 -0.73 18.68 13.14
CA ALA A 31 -1.06 20.02 13.64
C ALA A 31 0.15 20.95 13.59
N SER A 32 -0.08 22.25 13.43
CA SER A 32 1.00 23.24 13.50
C SER A 32 1.65 23.23 14.88
N SER A 33 2.98 23.31 14.91
CA SER A 33 3.76 23.40 16.14
C SER A 33 3.89 24.84 16.61
N HIS A 34 4.11 25.06 17.91
CA HIS A 34 4.41 26.38 18.44
C HIS A 34 5.75 26.87 17.88
N CYS A 35 5.74 28.02 17.19
CA CYS A 35 6.92 28.64 16.57
C CYS A 35 7.58 27.84 15.42
N GLY A 36 6.98 26.76 14.91
CA GLY A 36 7.45 26.07 13.71
C GLY A 36 7.03 26.77 12.44
N THR A 37 7.97 27.01 11.54
CA THR A 37 7.74 27.70 10.25
C THR A 37 7.67 26.73 9.08
N GLU A 38 8.43 25.66 9.14
CA GLU A 38 8.45 24.59 8.13
C GLU A 38 8.55 23.23 8.80
N TYR A 39 8.17 22.20 8.06
CA TYR A 39 8.03 20.84 8.54
C TYR A 39 8.65 19.85 7.55
N MET A 40 9.15 18.74 8.05
CA MET A 40 9.64 17.63 7.25
C MET A 40 9.03 16.33 7.76
N ALA A 41 8.40 15.58 6.88
CA ALA A 41 7.80 14.28 7.19
C ALA A 41 8.77 13.16 6.79
N THR A 42 8.94 12.18 7.69
CA THR A 42 9.76 10.99 7.46
C THR A 42 8.89 9.75 7.62
N VAL A 43 8.89 8.87 6.62
CA VAL A 43 8.21 7.57 6.64
C VAL A 43 9.26 6.48 6.47
N GLN A 44 9.36 5.61 7.47
CA GLN A 44 10.32 4.52 7.48
C GLN A 44 9.66 3.19 7.83
N GLY A 45 10.10 2.10 7.22
CA GLY A 45 9.43 0.83 7.36
C GLY A 45 10.11 -0.32 6.63
N GLY A 46 9.41 -1.44 6.56
CA GLY A 46 9.83 -2.64 5.85
C GLY A 46 8.84 -3.05 4.78
N ILE A 47 9.33 -3.69 3.72
CA ILE A 47 8.57 -4.13 2.55
C ILE A 47 8.35 -5.65 2.65
N LYS A 48 7.11 -6.11 2.44
CA LYS A 48 6.74 -7.54 2.42
C LYS A 48 7.18 -8.31 3.68
N ASN A 49 7.22 -7.66 4.83
CA ASN A 49 7.75 -8.22 6.09
C ASN A 49 9.16 -8.85 5.94
N ASN A 50 9.95 -8.39 4.98
CA ASN A 50 11.33 -8.84 4.79
C ASN A 50 12.27 -7.93 5.59
N PRO A 51 13.01 -8.46 6.59
CA PRO A 51 13.92 -7.67 7.42
C PRO A 51 15.05 -7.00 6.63
N ASP A 52 15.41 -7.55 5.46
CA ASP A 52 16.46 -6.99 4.59
C ASP A 52 15.93 -5.91 3.64
N SER A 53 14.61 -5.72 3.56
CA SER A 53 13.96 -4.75 2.67
C SER A 53 13.38 -3.58 3.46
N LEU A 54 14.26 -2.73 3.99
CA LEU A 54 13.89 -1.52 4.73
C LEU A 54 13.93 -0.28 3.84
N PHE A 55 13.16 0.74 4.21
CA PHE A 55 13.20 2.05 3.57
C PHE A 55 13.08 3.18 4.58
N THR A 56 13.62 4.34 4.20
CA THR A 56 13.40 5.64 4.83
C THR A 56 13.16 6.64 3.72
N LEU A 57 12.02 7.33 3.77
CA LEU A 57 11.57 8.29 2.78
C LEU A 57 11.27 9.61 3.48
N GLU A 58 11.76 10.72 2.94
CA GLU A 58 11.62 12.04 3.54
C GLU A 58 11.01 13.02 2.56
N SER A 59 10.19 13.93 3.08
CA SER A 59 9.71 15.08 2.33
C SER A 59 10.80 16.15 2.22
N TYR A 60 10.57 17.14 1.36
CA TYR A 60 11.26 18.43 1.52
C TYR A 60 10.63 19.22 2.68
N TRP A 61 11.35 20.24 3.15
CA TRP A 61 10.84 21.18 4.15
C TRP A 61 9.72 22.02 3.56
N THR A 62 8.56 22.00 4.19
CA THR A 62 7.34 22.62 3.68
C THR A 62 6.64 23.45 4.76
N PRO A 63 6.05 24.61 4.44
CA PRO A 63 5.22 25.35 5.38
C PRO A 63 3.82 24.74 5.55
N TYR A 64 3.44 23.78 4.69
CA TYR A 64 2.15 23.10 4.75
C TYR A 64 2.13 22.05 5.87
N MET A 65 0.92 21.67 6.30
CA MET A 65 0.69 20.72 7.39
C MET A 65 0.34 19.31 6.91
N GLU A 66 0.63 19.03 5.63
CA GLU A 66 0.49 17.72 5.03
C GLU A 66 1.53 17.49 3.93
N PHE A 67 1.83 16.22 3.69
CA PHE A 67 2.69 15.76 2.59
C PHE A 67 2.26 14.39 2.08
N TYR A 68 2.53 14.11 0.80
CA TYR A 68 2.21 12.84 0.15
C TYR A 68 3.52 12.13 -0.21
N ILE A 69 3.78 10.98 0.39
CA ILE A 69 5.01 10.21 0.18
C ILE A 69 4.68 8.91 -0.56
N PRO A 70 5.27 8.66 -1.74
CA PRO A 70 5.15 7.37 -2.42
C PRO A 70 5.80 6.26 -1.62
N VAL A 71 5.03 5.27 -1.17
CA VAL A 71 5.52 4.14 -0.35
C VAL A 71 5.29 2.81 -1.10
N PRO A 72 6.24 1.85 -1.05
CA PRO A 72 6.06 0.54 -1.68
C PRO A 72 4.82 -0.21 -1.17
N CYS A 73 4.22 -1.05 -2.01
CA CYS A 73 3.13 -1.95 -1.61
C CYS A 73 3.58 -2.97 -0.55
N SER A 74 2.63 -3.55 0.19
CA SER A 74 2.88 -4.48 1.30
C SER A 74 3.92 -3.95 2.31
N SER A 75 3.91 -2.64 2.56
CA SER A 75 4.80 -2.02 3.54
C SER A 75 4.08 -1.83 4.86
N SER A 76 4.80 -2.08 5.94
CA SER A 76 4.44 -1.62 7.29
C SER A 76 5.43 -0.53 7.69
N PHE A 77 4.94 0.62 8.16
CA PHE A 77 5.75 1.81 8.35
C PHE A 77 5.38 2.62 9.59
N ASN A 78 6.31 3.45 10.03
CA ASN A 78 6.11 4.52 11.00
C ASN A 78 6.36 5.87 10.33
N ALA A 79 5.44 6.81 10.53
CA ALA A 79 5.59 8.19 10.10
C ALA A 79 5.90 9.10 11.29
N THR A 80 6.84 10.02 11.10
CA THR A 80 7.19 11.09 12.05
C THR A 80 7.32 12.41 11.33
N VAL A 81 7.20 13.52 12.06
CA VAL A 81 7.39 14.86 11.50
C VAL A 81 8.28 15.67 12.45
N VAL A 82 9.18 16.46 11.86
CA VAL A 82 10.01 17.45 12.56
C VAL A 82 9.57 18.84 12.12
N ALA A 83 9.59 19.81 13.04
CA ALA A 83 9.39 21.23 12.74
C ALA A 83 10.71 21.99 12.84
N ARG A 84 10.88 23.06 12.04
CA ARG A 84 12.03 23.95 12.15
C ARG A 84 11.65 25.42 12.16
N ASN A 85 12.55 26.23 12.69
CA ASN A 85 12.55 27.67 12.57
C ASN A 85 14.01 28.21 12.56
N GLY A 86 14.20 29.52 12.64
CA GLY A 86 15.53 30.14 12.65
C GLY A 86 16.43 29.78 13.84
N ALA A 87 15.93 29.13 14.89
CA ALA A 87 16.73 28.60 15.99
C ALA A 87 17.18 27.15 15.80
N GLY A 88 16.57 26.41 14.87
CA GLY A 88 16.87 25.01 14.61
C GLY A 88 15.62 24.13 14.50
N GLU A 89 15.83 22.84 14.67
CA GLU A 89 14.83 21.78 14.49
C GLU A 89 14.31 21.27 15.85
N SER A 90 13.05 20.86 15.87
CA SER A 90 12.45 20.16 17.01
C SER A 90 12.96 18.73 17.12
N TYR A 91 12.63 18.04 18.21
CA TYR A 91 12.64 16.58 18.18
C TYR A 91 11.57 16.06 17.19
N PRO A 92 11.71 14.81 16.68
CA PRO A 92 10.63 14.15 15.98
C PRO A 92 9.40 14.01 16.87
N SER A 93 8.24 14.11 16.25
CA SER A 93 6.97 13.76 16.85
C SER A 93 6.90 12.31 17.36
N LEU A 94 5.83 11.96 18.07
CA LEU A 94 5.49 10.56 18.28
C LEU A 94 5.25 9.85 16.95
N PRO A 95 5.73 8.60 16.78
CA PRO A 95 5.54 7.85 15.54
C PRO A 95 4.10 7.35 15.42
N VAL A 96 3.55 7.45 14.21
CA VAL A 96 2.25 6.86 13.86
C VAL A 96 2.48 5.69 12.91
N GLN A 97 1.94 4.52 13.27
CA GLN A 97 2.09 3.31 12.47
C GLN A 97 1.03 3.24 11.39
N GLY A 98 1.38 2.66 10.23
CA GLY A 98 0.46 2.41 9.14
C GLY A 98 0.95 1.30 8.22
N PHE A 99 0.10 0.91 7.28
CA PHE A 99 0.43 -0.07 6.25
C PHE A 99 -0.13 0.35 4.90
N THR A 100 0.54 -0.04 3.82
CA THR A 100 0.08 0.17 2.44
C THR A 100 -0.84 -0.98 2.00
N ALA A 101 -1.48 -0.85 0.82
CA ALA A 101 -2.23 -1.97 0.26
C ALA A 101 -1.26 -3.08 -0.17
N PRO A 102 -1.75 -4.32 -0.32
CA PRO A 102 -0.87 -5.44 -0.64
C PRO A 102 -0.25 -5.27 -2.03
N CYS A 103 0.90 -5.87 -2.25
CA CYS A 103 1.41 -6.07 -3.59
C CYS A 103 0.52 -7.04 -4.38
N SER A 104 0.60 -6.95 -5.70
CA SER A 104 -0.12 -7.85 -6.60
C SER A 104 0.23 -9.31 -6.27
N PRO A 105 -0.76 -10.20 -6.14
CA PRO A 105 -0.52 -11.60 -5.80
C PRO A 105 0.17 -12.30 -6.96
N GLN A 106 1.13 -13.17 -6.68
CA GLN A 106 1.79 -13.93 -7.72
C GLN A 106 0.92 -15.14 -8.08
N VAL A 107 0.36 -15.14 -9.28
CA VAL A 107 -0.67 -16.12 -9.69
C VAL A 107 0.00 -17.33 -10.34
N ASN A 108 -0.51 -18.52 -10.03
CA ASN A 108 -0.09 -19.77 -10.64
C ASN A 108 -0.78 -19.99 -11.98
N VAL A 109 -0.31 -20.97 -12.75
CA VAL A 109 -1.00 -21.42 -13.97
C VAL A 109 -2.39 -21.96 -13.57
N PRO A 110 -3.48 -21.50 -14.21
CA PRO A 110 -4.82 -22.00 -13.92
C PRO A 110 -4.97 -23.49 -14.22
N GLU A 111 -5.63 -24.23 -13.33
CA GLU A 111 -5.96 -25.64 -13.55
C GLU A 111 -7.37 -25.75 -14.13
N VAL A 112 -7.54 -26.31 -15.32
CA VAL A 112 -8.84 -26.41 -15.98
C VAL A 112 -9.35 -27.85 -15.93
N SER A 113 -10.56 -28.05 -15.41
CA SER A 113 -11.23 -29.35 -15.37
C SER A 113 -12.66 -29.23 -15.88
N GLY A 114 -12.88 -29.72 -17.10
CA GLY A 114 -14.20 -29.69 -17.74
C GLY A 114 -14.74 -28.27 -17.95
N ALA A 115 -15.77 -27.90 -17.18
CA ALA A 115 -16.42 -26.59 -17.21
C ALA A 115 -15.99 -25.66 -16.07
N THR A 116 -15.06 -26.11 -15.22
CA THR A 116 -14.54 -25.37 -14.08
C THR A 116 -13.06 -25.11 -14.25
N MET A 117 -12.57 -24.00 -13.72
CA MET A 117 -11.15 -23.73 -13.62
C MET A 117 -10.80 -23.23 -12.22
N ARG A 118 -9.68 -23.69 -11.69
CA ARG A 118 -9.14 -23.31 -10.39
C ARG A 118 -8.03 -22.29 -10.58
N ILE A 119 -8.24 -21.10 -10.03
CA ILE A 119 -7.25 -20.04 -9.96
C ILE A 119 -6.58 -20.12 -8.60
N SER A 120 -5.26 -20.10 -8.54
CA SER A 120 -4.51 -20.07 -7.29
C SER A 120 -3.36 -19.08 -7.35
N TRP A 121 -2.94 -18.58 -6.20
CA TRP A 121 -1.89 -17.58 -6.09
C TRP A 121 -1.08 -17.75 -4.79
N LEU A 122 0.10 -17.13 -4.75
CA LEU A 122 0.87 -16.99 -3.52
C LEU A 122 0.31 -15.85 -2.66
N GLU A 123 0.52 -15.98 -1.35
CA GLU A 123 0.09 -14.98 -0.38
C GLU A 123 0.76 -13.62 -0.62
N SER A 124 -0.05 -12.57 -0.68
CA SER A 124 0.41 -11.18 -0.62
C SER A 124 0.46 -10.71 0.83
N VAL A 125 1.63 -10.25 1.28
CA VAL A 125 1.80 -9.73 2.64
C VAL A 125 0.82 -8.60 2.94
N ASN A 126 0.19 -8.68 4.11
CA ASN A 126 -0.86 -7.79 4.62
C ASN A 126 -2.18 -7.86 3.84
N ALA A 127 -2.40 -8.86 2.97
CA ALA A 127 -3.70 -9.09 2.35
C ALA A 127 -4.66 -9.80 3.31
N GLU A 128 -5.89 -9.34 3.38
CA GLU A 128 -6.97 -9.96 4.17
C GLU A 128 -7.91 -10.78 3.30
N LYS A 129 -8.02 -10.43 2.01
CA LYS A 129 -8.85 -11.14 1.03
C LYS A 129 -8.35 -10.94 -0.39
N TYR A 130 -8.88 -11.73 -1.31
CA TYR A 130 -8.57 -11.70 -2.73
C TYR A 130 -9.84 -11.67 -3.57
N LYS A 131 -9.77 -11.00 -4.73
CA LYS A 131 -10.82 -10.94 -5.73
C LYS A 131 -10.30 -11.47 -7.07
N VAL A 132 -11.15 -12.20 -7.78
CA VAL A 132 -10.95 -12.56 -9.18
C VAL A 132 -12.01 -11.84 -10.01
N LEU A 133 -11.59 -11.00 -10.95
CA LEU A 133 -12.47 -10.26 -11.83
C LEU A 133 -12.33 -10.75 -13.28
N ASN A 134 -13.42 -10.69 -14.03
CA ASN A 134 -13.38 -10.75 -15.48
C ASN A 134 -12.84 -9.42 -16.02
N ALA A 135 -11.73 -9.42 -16.77
CA ALA A 135 -11.10 -8.18 -17.23
C ALA A 135 -11.97 -7.39 -18.22
N ALA A 136 -12.76 -8.08 -19.06
CA ALA A 136 -13.60 -7.43 -20.06
C ALA A 136 -14.86 -6.80 -19.45
N ALA A 137 -15.50 -7.50 -18.51
CA ALA A 137 -16.73 -7.04 -17.86
C ALA A 137 -16.49 -6.25 -16.56
N ASN A 138 -15.26 -6.26 -16.04
CA ASN A 138 -14.91 -5.81 -14.68
C ASN A 138 -15.85 -6.41 -13.60
N ALA A 139 -16.29 -7.64 -13.82
CA ALA A 139 -17.27 -8.32 -12.97
C ALA A 139 -16.56 -9.26 -11.99
N THR A 140 -16.90 -9.19 -10.70
CA THR A 140 -16.36 -10.10 -9.69
C THR A 140 -16.87 -11.50 -9.90
N LEU A 141 -15.96 -12.41 -10.25
CA LEU A 141 -16.23 -13.83 -10.41
C LEU A 141 -16.06 -14.57 -9.08
N CYS A 142 -15.14 -14.09 -8.23
CA CYS A 142 -14.89 -14.66 -6.92
C CYS A 142 -14.34 -13.63 -5.94
N GLU A 143 -14.71 -13.76 -4.66
CA GLU A 143 -14.07 -13.11 -3.52
C GLU A 143 -13.83 -14.16 -2.44
N THR A 144 -12.60 -14.27 -1.93
CA THR A 144 -12.21 -15.31 -0.98
C THR A 144 -11.06 -14.87 -0.08
N THR A 145 -10.97 -15.45 1.11
CA THR A 145 -9.81 -15.33 2.00
C THR A 145 -8.80 -16.46 1.79
N SER A 146 -9.17 -17.48 1.01
CA SER A 146 -8.27 -18.58 0.63
C SER A 146 -7.33 -18.17 -0.50
N LEU A 147 -6.24 -18.91 -0.69
CA LEU A 147 -5.25 -18.68 -1.76
C LEU A 147 -5.65 -19.29 -3.12
N ALA A 148 -6.92 -19.64 -3.27
CA ALA A 148 -7.46 -20.19 -4.50
C ALA A 148 -8.97 -19.99 -4.59
N CYS A 149 -9.48 -19.99 -5.82
CA CYS A 149 -10.90 -20.00 -6.10
C CYS A 149 -11.24 -20.79 -7.37
N ASP A 150 -12.35 -21.52 -7.32
CA ASP A 150 -12.91 -22.25 -8.45
C ASP A 150 -14.01 -21.40 -9.11
N ILE A 151 -13.89 -21.18 -10.42
CA ILE A 151 -14.83 -20.40 -11.22
C ILE A 151 -15.25 -21.19 -12.48
N PRO A 152 -16.36 -20.84 -13.14
CA PRO A 152 -16.66 -21.37 -14.46
C PRO A 152 -15.53 -21.05 -15.45
N PHE A 153 -15.18 -22.01 -16.31
CA PHE A 153 -14.20 -21.78 -17.36
C PHE A 153 -14.63 -20.60 -18.25
N THR A 154 -13.68 -19.72 -18.55
CA THR A 154 -13.85 -18.60 -19.47
C THR A 154 -12.58 -18.48 -20.32
N GLU A 155 -12.68 -17.91 -21.52
CA GLU A 155 -11.51 -17.64 -22.37
C GLU A 155 -11.06 -16.18 -22.24
N THR A 156 -11.68 -15.42 -21.33
CA THR A 156 -11.37 -14.01 -21.10
C THR A 156 -10.24 -13.84 -20.09
N ASP A 157 -9.50 -12.75 -20.22
CA ASP A 157 -8.48 -12.41 -19.23
C ASP A 157 -9.09 -12.22 -17.84
N LEU A 158 -8.38 -12.69 -16.83
CA LEU A 158 -8.78 -12.56 -15.43
C LEU A 158 -7.82 -11.64 -14.70
N LEU A 159 -8.37 -10.88 -13.75
CA LEU A 159 -7.61 -10.01 -12.86
C LEU A 159 -7.68 -10.55 -11.44
N VAL A 160 -6.53 -10.88 -10.85
CA VAL A 160 -6.43 -11.31 -9.44
C VAL A 160 -5.90 -10.14 -8.61
N ILE A 161 -6.67 -9.74 -7.60
CA ILE A 161 -6.41 -8.55 -6.78
C ILE A 161 -6.36 -8.96 -5.32
N ALA A 162 -5.33 -8.53 -4.60
CA ALA A 162 -5.21 -8.65 -3.15
C ALA A 162 -5.75 -7.38 -2.47
N VAL A 163 -6.43 -7.54 -1.33
CA VAL A 163 -7.16 -6.43 -0.68
C VAL A 163 -6.90 -6.44 0.82
N ASN A 164 -6.73 -5.24 1.39
CA ASN A 164 -6.70 -4.99 2.83
C ASN A 164 -7.39 -3.65 3.17
N PRO A 165 -7.44 -3.22 4.44
CA PRO A 165 -8.10 -1.97 4.83
C PRO A 165 -7.51 -0.71 4.18
N SER A 166 -6.24 -0.76 3.74
CA SER A 166 -5.56 0.34 3.04
C SER A 166 -5.85 0.39 1.54
N GLY A 167 -6.47 -0.66 0.97
CA GLY A 167 -6.97 -0.66 -0.40
C GLY A 167 -6.67 -1.94 -1.17
N GLU A 168 -6.72 -1.81 -2.50
CA GLU A 168 -6.52 -2.90 -3.46
C GLU A 168 -5.12 -2.85 -4.08
N SER A 169 -4.55 -4.02 -4.34
CA SER A 169 -3.31 -4.16 -5.08
C SER A 169 -3.48 -3.79 -6.55
N ASN A 170 -2.36 -3.68 -7.28
CA ASN A 170 -2.42 -3.83 -8.74
C ASN A 170 -2.96 -5.23 -9.10
N PRO A 171 -3.70 -5.36 -10.22
CA PRO A 171 -4.16 -6.67 -10.67
C PRO A 171 -3.01 -7.49 -11.24
N SER A 172 -2.99 -8.77 -10.90
CA SER A 172 -2.23 -9.77 -11.66
C SER A 172 -3.11 -10.25 -12.80
N ILE A 173 -2.59 -10.20 -14.02
CA ILE A 173 -3.32 -10.58 -15.23
C ILE A 173 -3.04 -12.06 -15.52
N LEU A 174 -4.11 -12.82 -15.71
CA LEU A 174 -4.08 -14.16 -16.27
C LEU A 174 -4.65 -14.12 -17.68
N SER A 175 -3.81 -14.44 -18.65
CA SER A 175 -4.17 -14.57 -20.07
C SER A 175 -3.73 -15.93 -20.62
N ASP A 176 -4.19 -16.26 -21.83
CA ASP A 176 -3.65 -17.34 -22.66
C ASP A 176 -3.64 -18.75 -22.03
N TYR A 177 -4.56 -19.05 -21.09
CA TYR A 177 -4.66 -20.37 -20.46
C TYR A 177 -5.50 -21.33 -21.32
N ASN A 178 -4.88 -22.46 -21.70
CA ASN A 178 -5.50 -23.44 -22.59
C ASN A 178 -6.20 -24.57 -21.82
N ARG A 179 -7.39 -24.95 -22.29
CA ARG A 179 -8.15 -26.11 -21.80
C ARG A 179 -7.37 -27.43 -21.86
N SER A 180 -6.38 -27.51 -22.74
CA SER A 180 -5.57 -28.71 -23.04
C SER A 180 -4.22 -28.76 -22.30
N SER A 181 -3.92 -27.80 -21.42
CA SER A 181 -2.61 -27.69 -20.75
C SER A 181 -2.53 -28.30 -19.35
N THR A 182 -3.58 -29.01 -18.91
CA THR A 182 -3.56 -29.83 -17.69
C THR A 182 -3.46 -31.32 -18.07
N PRO A 183 -2.54 -32.10 -17.47
CA PRO A 183 -2.39 -33.54 -17.71
C PRO A 183 -3.66 -34.36 -17.40
#